data_AF-A0A9E6A159-F1
#
_entry.id   AF-A0A9E6A159-F1
#
_cell.length_a   1.000
_cell.length_b   1.000
_cell.length_c   1.000
_cell.angle_alpha   90.00
_cell.angle_beta   90.00
_cell.angle_gamma   90.00
#
_symmetry.space_group_name_H-M   'P 1'
#
loop_
_entity.id
_entity.type
_entity.pdbx_description
1 polymer ?
#
loop_
_entity_poly.entity_id
_entity_poly.type
_entity_poly.pdbx_seq_one_letter_code
_entity_poly.pdbx_strand_id
1 'polypeptide(L)'
;MNSDENDDLAERIARAKSAQEKPEKKKAQQESSAGANAGSMALRYGAEFGMAVFVGIMIGYWIDTAFGTEPWGLLIMMGFGLAAGVLSVIRAYKELTDATNPAMSPDKTGSNPEE
;
A
#
# COMPACT_ATOMS: atom_id res chain seq x y z
N MET A 1 -31.48 34.02 27.37
CA MET A 1 -31.39 32.58 27.07
C MET A 1 -30.12 32.28 26.25
N ASN A 2 -28.94 32.76 26.65
CA ASN A 2 -27.72 32.63 25.84
C ASN A 2 -26.70 31.65 26.43
N SER A 3 -26.96 31.07 27.59
CA SER A 3 -26.06 30.13 28.27
C SER A 3 -26.14 28.73 27.67
N ASP A 4 -27.34 28.26 27.33
CA ASP A 4 -27.57 26.89 26.83
C ASP A 4 -26.90 26.63 25.47
N GLU A 5 -26.83 27.64 24.59
CA GLU A 5 -26.15 27.53 23.29
C GLU A 5 -24.63 27.51 23.44
N ASN A 6 -24.07 28.23 24.41
CA ASN A 6 -22.63 28.25 24.64
C ASN A 6 -22.15 26.92 25.24
N ASP A 7 -22.98 26.27 26.06
CA ASP A 7 -22.67 24.97 26.65
C ASP A 7 -22.69 23.84 25.61
N ASP A 8 -23.66 23.85 24.68
CA ASP A 8 -23.68 22.90 23.54
C ASP A 8 -22.42 23.06 22.65
N LEU A 9 -22.04 24.31 22.37
CA LEU A 9 -20.82 24.59 21.59
C LEU A 9 -19.56 24.12 22.33
N ALA A 10 -19.47 24.35 23.64
CA ALA A 10 -18.36 23.91 24.46
C ALA A 10 -18.25 22.37 24.49
N GLU A 11 -19.38 21.66 24.62
CA GLU A 11 -19.41 20.20 24.61
C GLU A 11 -19.02 19.63 23.24
N ARG A 12 -19.47 20.26 22.16
CA ARG A 12 -19.11 19.87 20.78
C ARG A 12 -17.64 20.12 20.49
N ILE A 13 -17.07 21.22 20.98
CA ILE A 13 -15.63 21.50 20.86
C ILE A 13 -14.82 20.50 21.69
N ALA A 14 -15.25 20.16 22.91
CA ALA A 14 -14.58 19.17 23.74
C ALA A 14 -14.64 17.76 23.13
N ARG A 15 -15.77 17.40 22.50
CA ARG A 15 -15.92 16.14 21.75
C ARG A 15 -15.05 16.12 20.50
N ALA A 16 -14.97 17.23 19.78
CA ALA A 16 -14.08 17.35 18.62
C ALA A 16 -12.59 17.34 19.01
N LYS A 17 -12.22 17.97 20.12
CA LYS A 17 -10.86 17.96 20.67
C LYS A 17 -10.45 16.59 21.20
N SER A 18 -11.30 15.90 21.95
CA SER A 18 -11.00 14.55 22.44
C SER A 18 -10.92 13.50 21.32
N ALA A 19 -11.64 13.70 20.22
CA ALA A 19 -11.45 12.94 18.98
C ALA A 19 -10.14 13.31 18.25
N GLN A 20 -9.63 14.53 18.44
CA GLN A 20 -8.38 15.03 17.86
C GLN A 20 -7.13 14.87 18.74
N GLU A 21 -7.24 14.57 20.04
CA GLU A 21 -6.10 14.36 20.94
C GLU A 21 -5.65 12.89 21.02
N LYS A 22 -6.48 11.94 20.59
CA LYS A 22 -6.10 10.52 20.43
C LYS A 22 -5.46 10.05 19.09
N PRO A 23 -5.09 10.91 18.13
CA PRO A 23 -4.30 10.53 16.98
C PRO A 23 -2.86 11.07 17.01
N GLU A 24 -2.29 11.65 18.07
CA GLU A 24 -0.88 12.10 18.00
C GLU A 24 0.13 10.97 17.76
N LYS A 25 -0.21 9.71 18.07
CA LYS A 25 0.62 8.54 17.71
C LYS A 25 0.23 7.90 16.37
N LYS A 26 -0.85 8.35 15.72
CA LYS A 26 -1.34 7.85 14.42
C LYS A 26 -1.27 8.91 13.30
N LYS A 27 -1.10 10.19 13.64
CA LYS A 27 -0.93 11.36 12.74
C LYS A 27 0.41 11.39 12.00
N ALA A 28 1.41 10.62 12.44
CA ALA A 28 2.62 10.37 11.64
C ALA A 28 2.30 9.64 10.30
N GLN A 29 1.05 9.21 10.14
CA GLN A 29 0.44 8.74 8.91
C GLN A 29 -0.73 9.68 8.55
N GLN A 30 -0.55 10.88 7.97
CA GLN A 30 -1.55 11.51 7.06
C GLN A 30 -1.23 12.90 6.48
N GLU A 31 -0.28 13.68 7.01
CA GLU A 31 -0.35 15.15 6.91
C GLU A 31 0.43 15.87 5.78
N SER A 32 0.99 15.23 4.74
CA SER A 32 1.55 15.98 3.57
C SER A 32 0.83 15.70 2.23
N SER A 33 -0.47 15.42 2.35
CA SER A 33 -1.50 14.88 1.44
C SER A 33 -1.66 15.36 -0.03
N ALA A 34 -0.63 15.87 -0.71
CA ALA A 34 -0.62 15.97 -2.19
C ALA A 34 0.75 15.63 -2.79
N GLY A 35 1.85 16.11 -2.16
CA GLY A 35 3.22 15.63 -2.41
C GLY A 35 3.56 14.36 -1.61
N ALA A 36 2.93 14.14 -0.46
CA ALA A 36 3.03 12.91 0.34
C ALA A 36 2.48 11.69 -0.34
N ASN A 37 1.47 11.85 -1.20
CA ASN A 37 0.74 10.69 -1.71
C ASN A 37 1.65 9.91 -2.66
N ALA A 38 2.33 10.60 -3.57
CA ALA A 38 3.33 9.99 -4.45
C ALA A 38 4.54 9.46 -3.67
N GLY A 39 5.07 10.24 -2.71
CA GLY A 39 6.22 9.84 -1.90
C GLY A 39 5.95 8.64 -0.98
N SER A 40 4.80 8.62 -0.31
CA SER A 40 4.39 7.51 0.55
C SER A 40 4.02 6.27 -0.26
N MET A 41 3.40 6.43 -1.44
CA MET A 41 3.16 5.31 -2.35
C MET A 41 4.46 4.72 -2.88
N ALA A 42 5.41 5.57 -3.29
CA ALA A 42 6.74 5.15 -3.74
C ALA A 42 7.52 4.45 -2.62
N LEU A 43 7.46 4.96 -1.39
CA LEU A 43 8.08 4.30 -0.22
C LEU A 43 7.45 2.94 0.06
N ARG A 44 6.12 2.80 -0.04
CA ARG A 44 5.43 1.53 0.16
C ARG A 44 5.82 0.51 -0.90
N TYR A 45 5.75 0.88 -2.18
CA TYR A 45 6.14 -0.01 -3.27
C TYR A 45 7.63 -0.33 -3.27
N GLY A 46 8.48 0.65 -2.91
CA GLY A 46 9.91 0.45 -2.71
C GLY A 46 10.22 -0.51 -1.55
N ALA A 47 9.47 -0.42 -0.44
CA ALA A 47 9.60 -1.34 0.69
C ALA A 47 9.12 -2.75 0.35
N GLU A 48 7.99 -2.88 -0.36
CA GLU A 48 7.50 -4.18 -0.84
C GLU A 48 8.50 -4.85 -1.80
N PHE A 49 9.04 -4.09 -2.76
CA PHE A 49 10.09 -4.54 -3.66
C PHE A 49 11.37 -4.93 -2.90
N GLY A 50 11.84 -4.05 -2.00
CA GLY A 50 13.05 -4.26 -1.23
C GLY A 50 12.97 -5.48 -0.32
N MET A 51 11.82 -5.71 0.32
CA MET A 51 11.59 -6.91 1.14
C MET A 51 11.58 -8.18 0.31
N ALA A 52 10.95 -8.19 -0.88
CA ALA A 52 10.96 -9.35 -1.77
C ALA A 52 12.40 -9.72 -2.19
N VAL A 53 13.20 -8.73 -2.57
CA VAL A 53 14.62 -8.93 -2.92
C VAL A 53 15.44 -9.39 -1.72
N PHE A 54 15.27 -8.73 -0.56
CA PHE A 54 15.98 -9.09 0.67
C PHE A 54 15.70 -10.54 1.10
N VAL A 55 14.45 -10.97 1.06
CA VAL A 55 14.05 -12.34 1.38
C VAL A 55 14.66 -13.33 0.38
N GLY A 56 14.65 -13.01 -0.92
CA GLY A 56 15.29 -13.84 -1.95
C GLY A 56 16.80 -14.01 -1.71
N ILE A 57 17.50 -12.93 -1.36
CA ILE A 57 18.93 -12.97 -1.02
C ILE A 57 19.17 -13.79 0.26
N MET A 58 18.37 -13.58 1.31
CA MET A 58 18.49 -14.33 2.57
C MET A 58 18.32 -15.83 2.36
N ILE A 59 17.29 -16.24 1.62
CA ILE A 59 17.01 -17.64 1.32
C ILE A 59 18.11 -18.22 0.41
N GLY A 60 18.49 -17.48 -0.64
CA GLY A 60 19.55 -17.90 -1.57
C GLY A 60 20.89 -18.11 -0.88
N TYR A 61 21.27 -17.20 0.02
CA TYR A 61 22.49 -17.32 0.83
C TYR A 61 22.45 -18.55 1.76
N TRP A 62 21.30 -18.81 2.38
CA TRP A 62 21.14 -19.97 3.25
C TRP A 62 21.28 -21.28 2.47
N ILE A 63 20.70 -21.35 1.27
CA ILE A 63 20.83 -22.51 0.37
C ILE A 63 22.29 -22.72 -0.04
N ASP A 64 22.98 -21.68 -0.49
CA ASP A 64 24.38 -21.81 -0.92
C ASP A 64 25.29 -22.28 0.21
N THR A 65 25.04 -21.79 1.44
CA THR A 65 25.79 -22.20 2.62
C THR A 65 25.48 -23.65 3.04
N ALA A 66 24.23 -24.08 2.91
CA ALA A 66 23.80 -25.43 3.30
C ALA A 66 24.27 -26.52 2.32
N PHE A 67 24.28 -26.22 1.01
CA PHE A 67 24.68 -27.16 -0.03
C PHE A 67 26.15 -27.05 -0.43
N GLY A 68 26.88 -26.07 0.10
CA GLY A 68 28.27 -25.81 -0.26
C GLY A 68 28.44 -25.44 -1.73
N THR A 69 27.36 -25.00 -2.39
CA THR A 69 27.38 -24.56 -3.78
C THR A 69 28.03 -23.17 -3.84
N GLU A 70 28.85 -22.94 -4.87
CA GLU A 70 29.16 -21.58 -5.35
C GLU A 70 27.84 -20.81 -5.60
N PRO A 71 27.80 -19.47 -5.80
CA PRO A 71 26.63 -18.62 -5.51
C PRO A 71 25.42 -18.77 -6.47
N TRP A 72 25.20 -19.96 -7.00
CA TRP A 72 24.13 -20.42 -7.88
C TRP A 72 22.76 -20.37 -7.22
N GLY A 73 22.63 -20.80 -5.96
CA GLY A 73 21.38 -20.71 -5.21
C GLY A 73 20.97 -19.26 -5.00
N LEU A 74 21.93 -18.39 -4.65
CA LEU A 74 21.74 -16.96 -4.56
C LEU A 74 21.40 -16.34 -5.93
N LEU A 75 22.06 -16.73 -7.03
CA LEU A 75 21.75 -16.24 -8.37
C LEU A 75 20.32 -16.58 -8.81
N ILE A 76 19.87 -17.82 -8.60
CA ILE A 76 18.52 -18.26 -8.97
C ILE A 76 17.47 -17.57 -8.09
N MET A 77 17.67 -17.55 -6.76
CA MET A 77 16.74 -16.90 -5.83
C MET A 77 16.72 -15.38 -5.98
N MET A 78 17.84 -14.76 -6.34
CA MET A 78 17.89 -13.34 -6.65
C MET A 78 17.13 -13.03 -7.95
N GLY A 79 17.25 -13.87 -8.98
CA GLY A 79 16.43 -13.76 -10.19
C GLY A 79 14.93 -13.85 -9.88
N PHE A 80 14.52 -14.81 -9.05
CA PHE A 80 13.13 -14.95 -8.60
C PHE A 80 12.66 -13.78 -7.75
N GLY A 81 13.46 -13.32 -6.78
CA GLY A 81 13.13 -12.17 -5.92
C GLY A 81 12.98 -10.88 -6.72
N LEU A 82 13.84 -10.67 -7.71
CA LEU A 82 13.76 -9.51 -8.60
C LEU A 82 12.55 -9.58 -9.53
N ALA A 83 12.25 -10.76 -10.11
CA ALA A 83 11.06 -10.97 -10.91
C ALA A 83 9.76 -10.77 -10.10
N ALA A 84 9.71 -11.30 -8.88
CA ALA A 84 8.59 -11.12 -7.95
C ALA A 84 8.41 -9.65 -7.56
N GLY A 85 9.51 -8.94 -7.27
CA GLY A 85 9.49 -7.51 -7.00
C GLY A 85 8.94 -6.69 -8.16
N VAL A 86 9.45 -6.93 -9.38
CA VAL A 86 8.95 -6.26 -10.60
C VAL A 86 7.47 -6.55 -10.83
N LEU A 87 7.03 -7.79 -10.60
CA LEU A 87 5.61 -8.15 -10.73
C LEU A 87 4.72 -7.40 -9.72
N SER A 88 5.18 -7.20 -8.47
CA SER A 88 4.47 -6.41 -7.46
C SER A 88 4.26 -4.97 -7.92
N VAL A 89 5.31 -4.37 -8.47
CA VAL A 89 5.29 -3.00 -9.00
C VAL A 89 4.37 -2.88 -10.23
N ILE A 90 4.42 -3.83 -11.15
CA ILE A 90 3.51 -3.83 -12.32
C ILE A 90 2.06 -3.97 -11.88
N ARG A 91 1.76 -4.83 -10.89
CA ARG A 91 0.40 -4.99 -10.36
C ARG A 91 -0.12 -3.69 -9.75
N ALA A 92 0.72 -3.02 -8.98
CA ALA A 92 0.45 -1.70 -8.45
C ALA A 92 0.09 -0.69 -9.56
N TYR A 93 0.90 -0.58 -10.61
CA TYR A 93 0.59 0.32 -11.73
C TYR A 93 -0.72 -0.01 -12.44
N LYS A 94 -1.05 -1.30 -12.59
CA LYS A 94 -2.33 -1.74 -13.17
C LYS A 94 -3.52 -1.31 -12.31
N GLU A 95 -3.46 -1.50 -10.99
CA GLU A 95 -4.51 -1.05 -10.07
C GLU A 95 -4.74 0.46 -10.14
N LEU A 96 -3.66 1.27 -10.23
CA LEU A 96 -3.80 2.71 -10.44
C LEU A 96 -4.42 3.04 -11.80
N THR A 97 -4.05 2.33 -12.86
CA THR A 97 -4.56 2.58 -14.23
C THR A 97 -6.03 2.20 -14.36
N ASP A 98 -6.43 1.04 -13.83
CA ASP A 98 -7.81 0.56 -13.82
C ASP A 98 -8.71 1.48 -12.99
N ALA A 99 -8.23 1.96 -11.83
CA ALA A 99 -8.95 2.95 -11.03
C ALA A 99 -9.14 4.29 -11.77
N THR A 100 -8.29 4.59 -12.76
CA THR A 100 -8.35 5.82 -13.56
C THR A 100 -9.18 5.66 -14.84
N ASN A 101 -9.58 4.43 -15.21
CA ASN A 101 -10.38 4.16 -16.42
C ASN A 101 -11.64 3.30 -16.12
N PRO A 102 -12.75 3.90 -15.65
CA PRO A 102 -13.99 3.19 -15.35
C PRO A 102 -14.77 2.69 -16.58
N ALA A 103 -14.28 2.93 -17.80
CA ALA A 103 -14.96 2.56 -19.05
C ALA A 103 -14.70 1.11 -19.50
N MET A 104 -13.86 0.34 -18.79
CA MET A 104 -13.64 -1.09 -19.05
C MET A 104 -14.13 -1.95 -17.88
N SER A 105 -15.35 -1.68 -17.41
CA SER A 105 -16.14 -2.72 -16.80
C SER A 105 -16.44 -3.75 -17.91
N PRO A 106 -16.13 -5.05 -17.75
CA PRO A 106 -16.60 -6.05 -18.70
C PRO A 106 -18.12 -6.03 -18.58
N ASP A 107 -18.75 -5.34 -19.53
CA ASP A 107 -20.18 -5.32 -19.72
C ASP A 107 -20.66 -6.76 -19.86
N LYS A 108 -21.11 -7.33 -18.74
CA LYS A 108 -21.94 -8.52 -18.69
C LYS A 108 -23.39 -8.07 -18.65
N THR A 109 -23.80 -7.25 -19.61
CA THR A 109 -25.17 -6.80 -19.80
C THR A 109 -25.56 -6.92 -21.27
N GLY A 110 -25.53 -8.13 -21.81
CA GLY A 110 -25.85 -8.31 -23.23
C GLY A 110 -26.14 -9.72 -23.71
N SER A 111 -26.35 -10.70 -22.83
CA SER A 111 -26.78 -12.03 -23.25
C SER A 111 -28.11 -12.42 -22.60
N ASN A 112 -29.18 -11.74 -23.01
CA ASN A 112 -30.47 -12.39 -23.13
C ASN A 112 -31.17 -11.83 -24.38
N PRO A 113 -31.20 -12.54 -25.52
CA PRO A 113 -32.12 -12.19 -26.59
C PRO A 113 -33.53 -12.44 -26.07
N GLU A 114 -34.32 -11.38 -25.97
CA GLU A 114 -35.77 -11.49 -25.73
C GLU A 114 -36.43 -12.24 -26.91
N GLU A 115 -37.45 -13.04 -26.57
CA GLU A 115 -38.40 -13.65 -27.52
C GLU A 115 -39.13 -12.62 -28.38
#